data_AF-A0A261CFS7-F1
#
_entry.id   AF-A0A261CFS7-F1
#
_cell.length_a   1.000
_cell.length_b   1.000
_cell.length_c   1.000
_cell.angle_alpha   90.00
_cell.angle_beta   90.00
_cell.angle_gamma   90.00
#
_symmetry.space_group_name_H-M   'P 1'
#
loop_
_entity.id
_entity.type
_entity.pdbx_description
1 polymer ?
#
loop_
_entity_poly.entity_id
_entity_poly.type
_entity_poly.pdbx_seq_one_letter_code
_entity_poly.pdbx_strand_id
1 'polypeptide(L)'
;MRISTLGTGKRCFSQLIRTPFVNSTFRAMSSGAEAQKVEKQKKNEVFELDGRQYTPDSMYNLSPAVRRLLDRKILQESSNPLNLLKRRVVDYVHHTYRKPGNRSPLFTICESEPRVVTTFQNFDSLLTPEDHVSRYTIWEWKIAKI
;
A
#
# COMPACT_ATOMS: atom_id res chain seq x y z
N MET A 1 51.96 -23.32 -8.46
CA MET A 1 52.11 -23.17 -9.92
C MET A 1 52.13 -21.68 -10.26
N ARG A 2 52.96 -21.31 -11.23
CA ARG A 2 53.38 -19.98 -11.74
C ARG A 2 52.26 -18.93 -11.89
N ILE A 3 52.43 -17.68 -11.39
CA ILE A 3 52.85 -16.42 -12.09
C ILE A 3 51.68 -15.76 -12.88
N SER A 4 51.04 -14.71 -12.32
CA SER A 4 51.04 -13.27 -12.78
C SER A 4 50.03 -12.96 -13.92
N THR A 5 49.49 -11.76 -14.19
CA THR A 5 49.89 -10.35 -14.03
C THR A 5 48.67 -9.41 -14.28
N LEU A 6 48.75 -8.21 -13.69
CA LEU A 6 48.34 -6.86 -14.16
C LEU A 6 46.94 -6.54 -14.73
N GLY A 7 46.39 -5.44 -14.19
CA GLY A 7 45.30 -4.64 -14.78
C GLY A 7 45.16 -3.28 -14.08
N THR A 8 46.11 -2.38 -14.31
CA THR A 8 46.21 -0.97 -13.86
C THR A 8 45.03 -0.08 -14.28
N GLY A 9 44.61 0.86 -13.42
CA GLY A 9 43.57 1.86 -13.75
C GLY A 9 43.55 3.12 -12.87
N LYS A 10 44.64 3.89 -12.97
CA LYS A 10 44.90 5.32 -12.65
C LYS A 10 43.91 6.15 -11.79
N ARG A 11 44.51 6.70 -10.71
CA ARG A 11 44.07 7.81 -9.87
C ARG A 11 43.99 9.12 -10.67
N CYS A 12 42.93 9.90 -10.53
CA CYS A 12 42.89 11.30 -10.99
C CYS A 12 43.35 12.24 -9.88
N PHE A 13 44.40 13.01 -10.18
CA PHE A 13 44.93 14.08 -9.35
C PHE A 13 44.18 15.39 -9.60
N SER A 14 44.13 16.18 -8.53
CA SER A 14 43.73 17.58 -8.38
C SER A 14 44.05 18.53 -9.55
N GLN A 15 43.20 19.54 -9.73
CA GLN A 15 43.66 20.93 -9.82
C GLN A 15 42.54 21.93 -9.47
N LEU A 16 42.85 22.75 -8.45
CA LEU A 16 42.15 23.98 -8.10
C LEU A 16 42.31 25.00 -9.24
N ILE A 17 41.21 25.63 -9.64
CA ILE A 17 41.25 26.91 -10.35
C ILE A 17 40.37 27.89 -9.59
N ARG A 18 41.04 28.96 -9.15
CA ARG A 18 40.54 30.13 -8.42
C ARG A 18 40.30 31.22 -9.45
N THR A 19 39.09 31.76 -9.56
CA THR A 19 38.80 32.97 -10.33
C THR A 19 37.85 33.89 -9.55
N PRO A 20 37.87 35.21 -9.82
CA PRO A 20 37.76 36.21 -8.79
C PRO A 20 36.33 36.63 -8.47
N PHE A 21 36.23 37.08 -7.23
CA PHE A 21 35.19 37.90 -6.61
C PHE A 21 34.77 39.06 -7.52
N VAL A 22 33.50 39.08 -7.92
CA VAL A 22 32.85 40.24 -8.54
C VAL A 22 31.67 40.63 -7.65
N ASN A 23 31.79 41.78 -7.01
CA ASN A 23 30.70 42.41 -6.29
C ASN A 23 29.61 42.81 -7.29
N SER A 24 28.38 42.30 -7.11
CA SER A 24 27.22 42.90 -7.74
C SER A 24 26.15 43.16 -6.69
N THR A 25 25.83 44.44 -6.62
CA THR A 25 24.89 45.16 -5.78
C THR A 25 23.52 44.51 -5.67
N PHE A 26 23.03 44.50 -4.43
CA PHE A 26 21.64 44.31 -4.05
C PHE A 26 20.71 45.15 -4.95
N ARG A 27 19.75 44.52 -5.62
CA ARG A 27 18.59 45.20 -6.21
C ARG A 27 17.33 44.56 -5.66
N ALA A 28 16.80 45.14 -4.60
CA ALA A 28 15.45 44.90 -4.16
C ALA A 28 14.49 45.47 -5.22
N MET A 29 13.62 44.62 -5.76
CA MET A 29 12.41 45.06 -6.44
C MET A 29 11.24 44.23 -5.91
N SER A 30 10.47 44.88 -5.04
CA SER A 30 9.09 44.56 -4.76
C SER A 30 8.28 44.82 -6.02
N SER A 31 7.62 43.78 -6.52
CA SER A 31 6.30 43.91 -7.12
C SER A 31 5.69 42.53 -7.07
N GLY A 32 4.64 42.37 -6.27
CA GLY A 32 3.81 41.18 -6.24
C GLY A 32 3.36 40.85 -7.67
N ALA A 33 3.95 39.80 -8.21
CA ALA A 33 3.32 39.00 -9.23
C ALA A 33 2.77 37.81 -8.47
N GLU A 34 1.44 37.77 -8.34
CA GLU A 34 0.66 36.66 -7.83
C GLU A 34 1.44 35.34 -7.88
N ALA A 35 1.74 34.79 -6.71
CA ALA A 35 1.91 33.37 -6.57
C ALA A 35 0.57 32.76 -7.01
N GLN A 36 0.46 32.46 -8.30
CA GLN A 36 -0.60 31.65 -8.85
C GLN A 36 -0.49 30.30 -8.16
N LYS A 37 -1.20 30.20 -7.04
CA LYS A 37 -1.52 28.98 -6.34
C LYS A 37 -2.27 28.15 -7.36
N VAL A 38 -1.55 27.32 -8.09
CA VAL A 38 -2.11 26.25 -8.92
C VAL A 38 -2.75 25.28 -7.93
N GLU A 39 -3.97 25.61 -7.48
CA GLU A 39 -4.91 24.62 -6.98
C GLU A 39 -5.24 23.74 -8.18
N LYS A 40 -4.38 22.75 -8.38
CA LYS A 40 -4.63 21.62 -9.24
C LYS A 40 -5.84 20.92 -8.64
N GLN A 41 -7.04 21.31 -9.08
CA GLN A 41 -8.28 20.62 -8.77
C GLN A 41 -8.05 19.15 -9.09
N LYS A 42 -7.88 18.35 -8.04
CA LYS A 42 -7.67 16.92 -8.13
C LYS A 42 -9.00 16.37 -8.61
N LYS A 43 -9.10 16.10 -9.92
CA LYS A 43 -10.25 15.40 -10.48
C LYS A 43 -10.38 14.11 -9.66
N ASN A 44 -11.48 13.93 -8.95
CA ASN A 44 -11.73 12.74 -8.16
C ASN A 44 -11.88 11.58 -9.14
N GLU A 45 -10.77 10.95 -9.51
CA GLU A 45 -10.75 9.76 -10.35
C GLU A 45 -11.56 8.68 -9.64
N VAL A 46 -12.59 8.17 -10.31
CA VAL A 46 -13.41 7.09 -9.79
C VAL A 46 -12.50 5.87 -9.57
N PHE A 47 -12.56 5.31 -8.36
CA PHE A 47 -11.81 4.13 -7.98
C PHE A 47 -12.68 2.90 -8.23
N GLU A 48 -12.27 2.03 -9.15
CA GLU A 48 -12.96 0.75 -9.38
C GLU A 48 -12.22 -0.40 -8.69
N LEU A 49 -12.98 -1.27 -8.01
CA LEU A 49 -12.46 -2.51 -7.42
C LEU A 49 -13.55 -3.59 -7.39
N ASP A 50 -13.21 -4.80 -7.83
CA ASP A 50 -14.13 -5.95 -7.91
C ASP A 50 -15.46 -5.63 -8.64
N GLY A 51 -15.41 -4.81 -9.69
CA GLY A 51 -16.58 -4.39 -10.48
C GLY A 51 -17.48 -3.34 -9.81
N ARG A 52 -17.03 -2.75 -8.70
CA ARG A 52 -17.73 -1.65 -8.01
C ARG A 52 -16.95 -0.35 -8.14
N GLN A 53 -17.66 0.74 -8.38
CA GLN A 53 -17.09 2.08 -8.49
C GLN A 53 -17.27 2.85 -7.18
N TYR A 54 -16.21 3.50 -6.73
CA TYR A 54 -16.15 4.29 -5.50
C TYR A 54 -15.68 5.70 -5.85
N THR A 55 -16.35 6.71 -5.31
CA THR A 55 -15.93 8.10 -5.43
C THR A 55 -15.05 8.44 -4.22
N PRO A 56 -13.75 8.75 -4.41
CA PRO A 56 -12.88 9.13 -3.30
C PRO A 56 -13.43 10.33 -2.54
N ASP A 57 -13.38 10.26 -1.21
CA ASP A 57 -13.79 11.33 -0.31
C ASP A 57 -12.56 11.95 0.41
N SER A 58 -12.82 12.76 1.44
CA SER A 58 -11.76 13.38 2.25
C SER A 58 -10.93 12.39 3.06
N MET A 59 -11.44 11.18 3.29
CA MET A 59 -10.77 10.13 4.06
C MET A 59 -9.96 9.18 3.18
N TYR A 60 -10.07 9.27 1.86
CA TYR A 60 -9.31 8.45 0.92
C TYR A 60 -7.80 8.58 1.16
N ASN A 61 -7.15 7.48 1.51
CA ASN A 61 -5.71 7.45 1.76
C ASN A 61 -4.96 6.34 1.00
N LEU A 62 -5.61 5.60 0.11
CA LEU A 62 -5.02 4.45 -0.57
C LEU A 62 -3.84 4.85 -1.49
N SER A 63 -2.66 4.26 -1.24
CA SER A 63 -1.47 4.53 -2.05
C SER A 63 -1.48 3.81 -3.42
N PRO A 64 -0.81 4.35 -4.46
CA PRO A 64 -0.67 3.68 -5.75
C PRO A 64 0.01 2.31 -5.65
N ALA A 65 0.92 2.15 -4.69
CA ALA A 65 1.60 0.88 -4.45
C ALA A 65 0.64 -0.21 -3.97
N VAL A 66 -0.20 0.11 -2.98
CA VAL A 66 -1.23 -0.80 -2.46
C VAL A 66 -2.27 -1.10 -3.54
N ARG A 67 -2.68 -0.08 -4.31
CA ARG A 67 -3.64 -0.26 -5.42
C ARG A 67 -3.23 -1.35 -6.40
N ARG A 68 -1.94 -1.39 -6.79
CA ARG A 68 -1.39 -2.44 -7.68
C ARG A 68 -1.45 -3.84 -7.09
N LEU A 69 -1.51 -3.98 -5.77
CA LEU A 69 -1.58 -5.29 -5.09
C LEU A 69 -3.01 -5.83 -5.02
N LEU A 70 -4.02 -4.96 -5.16
CA LEU A 70 -5.43 -5.35 -4.99
C LEU A 70 -5.95 -6.27 -6.09
N ASP A 71 -5.31 -6.31 -7.25
CA ASP A 71 -5.67 -7.19 -8.36
C ASP A 71 -5.22 -8.63 -8.12
N ARG A 72 -4.22 -8.84 -7.25
CA ARG A 72 -3.59 -10.14 -7.06
C ARG A 72 -4.29 -10.94 -5.96
N LYS A 73 -4.78 -12.13 -6.30
CA LYS A 73 -5.45 -13.06 -5.38
C LYS A 73 -4.54 -14.20 -4.95
N ILE A 74 -3.50 -13.88 -4.18
CA ILE A 74 -2.43 -14.83 -3.78
C ILE A 74 -2.94 -16.08 -3.03
N LEU A 75 -4.05 -15.96 -2.29
CA LEU A 75 -4.67 -17.10 -1.59
C LEU A 75 -5.44 -18.04 -2.51
N GLN A 76 -5.65 -17.68 -3.78
CA GLN A 76 -6.30 -18.49 -4.81
C GLN A 76 -5.29 -19.09 -5.80
N GLU A 77 -4.08 -18.55 -5.88
CA GLU A 77 -2.98 -19.09 -6.69
C GLU A 77 -2.54 -20.48 -6.18
N SER A 78 -2.69 -21.53 -6.99
CA SER A 78 -2.51 -22.93 -6.55
C SER A 78 -1.08 -23.28 -6.08
N SER A 79 -0.05 -22.69 -6.70
CA SER A 79 1.36 -22.89 -6.36
C SER A 79 1.88 -21.92 -5.31
N ASN A 80 1.05 -20.99 -4.83
CA ASN A 80 1.47 -19.99 -3.86
C ASN A 80 1.57 -20.62 -2.46
N PRO A 81 2.66 -20.37 -1.70
CA PRO A 81 2.84 -20.95 -0.37
C PRO A 81 1.70 -20.60 0.60
N LEU A 82 1.07 -19.43 0.45
CA LEU A 82 -0.06 -19.04 1.31
C LEU A 82 -1.33 -19.82 0.99
N ASN A 83 -1.57 -20.17 -0.27
CA ASN A 83 -2.68 -21.07 -0.65
C ASN A 83 -2.44 -22.48 -0.09
N LEU A 84 -1.22 -23.00 -0.23
CA LEU A 84 -0.87 -24.31 0.32
C LEU A 84 -1.06 -24.35 1.84
N LEU A 85 -0.66 -23.30 2.56
CA LEU A 85 -0.88 -23.19 3.99
C LEU A 85 -2.38 -23.14 4.34
N LYS A 86 -3.16 -22.30 3.65
CA LYS A 86 -4.62 -22.23 3.80
C LYS A 86 -5.26 -23.61 3.65
N ARG A 87 -4.90 -24.37 2.61
CA ARG A 87 -5.40 -25.73 2.36
C ARG A 87 -5.10 -26.67 3.52
N ARG A 88 -3.89 -26.65 4.07
CA ARG A 88 -3.53 -27.49 5.23
C ARG A 88 -4.35 -27.15 6.48
N VAL A 89 -4.65 -25.88 6.70
CA VAL A 89 -5.52 -25.45 7.81
C VAL A 89 -6.95 -25.96 7.61
N VAL A 90 -7.48 -25.80 6.39
CA VAL A 90 -8.82 -26.31 6.01
C VAL A 90 -8.89 -27.82 6.24
N ASP A 91 -7.93 -28.58 5.71
CA ASP A 91 -7.87 -30.04 5.85
C ASP A 91 -7.79 -30.44 7.33
N TYR A 92 -6.97 -29.76 8.12
CA TYR A 92 -6.84 -30.00 9.56
C TYR A 92 -8.16 -29.79 10.30
N VAL A 93 -8.86 -28.69 10.04
CA VAL A 93 -10.14 -28.38 10.69
C VAL A 93 -11.19 -29.43 10.32
N HIS A 94 -11.32 -29.76 9.04
CA HIS A 94 -12.29 -30.78 8.59
C HIS A 94 -11.96 -32.19 9.11
N HIS A 95 -10.68 -32.52 9.28
CA HIS A 95 -10.28 -33.80 9.83
C HIS A 95 -10.48 -33.89 11.34
N THR A 96 -10.02 -32.88 12.09
CA THR A 96 -9.96 -32.89 13.56
C THR A 96 -11.33 -32.81 14.21
N TYR A 97 -12.24 -32.03 13.64
CA TYR A 97 -13.57 -31.81 14.20
C TYR A 97 -14.63 -32.78 13.65
N ARG A 98 -14.22 -33.81 12.91
CA ARG A 98 -15.13 -34.86 12.43
C ARG A 98 -15.61 -35.71 13.61
N LYS A 99 -16.87 -35.55 14.01
CA LYS A 99 -17.53 -36.33 15.05
C LYS A 99 -18.45 -37.40 14.44
N PRO A 100 -18.50 -38.62 15.01
CA PRO A 100 -19.45 -39.66 14.59
C PRO A 100 -20.91 -39.19 14.69
N GLY A 101 -21.76 -39.72 13.82
CA GLY A 101 -23.23 -39.59 13.93
C GLY A 101 -23.81 -38.21 13.63
N ASN A 102 -23.42 -37.57 12.52
CA ASN A 102 -23.91 -36.25 12.06
C ASN A 102 -23.72 -35.09 13.04
N ARG A 103 -22.88 -35.25 14.08
CA ARG A 103 -22.56 -34.20 15.07
C ARG A 103 -21.36 -33.34 14.69
N SER A 104 -20.82 -33.53 13.48
CA SER A 104 -19.69 -32.73 13.00
C SER A 104 -20.16 -31.32 12.69
N PRO A 105 -19.52 -30.27 13.25
CA PRO A 105 -19.78 -28.91 12.79
C PRO A 105 -19.41 -28.79 11.31
N LEU A 106 -20.32 -28.23 10.51
CA LEU A 106 -20.07 -27.95 9.10
C LEU A 106 -19.35 -26.60 9.00
N PHE A 107 -18.10 -26.63 8.60
CA PHE A 107 -17.36 -25.41 8.27
C PHE A 107 -17.55 -25.09 6.80
N THR A 108 -18.01 -23.87 6.52
CA THR A 108 -18.05 -23.34 5.15
C THR A 108 -16.76 -22.59 4.89
N ILE A 109 -16.18 -22.79 3.70
CA ILE A 109 -14.98 -22.08 3.28
C ILE A 109 -15.41 -20.85 2.48
N CYS A 110 -15.23 -19.66 3.04
CA CYS A 110 -15.54 -18.39 2.39
C CYS A 110 -14.27 -17.78 1.78
N GLU A 111 -14.06 -17.93 0.46
CA GLU A 111 -12.85 -17.41 -0.22
C GLU A 111 -13.09 -16.11 -1.00
N SER A 112 -14.34 -15.76 -1.28
CA SER A 112 -14.73 -14.65 -2.16
C SER A 112 -15.42 -13.52 -1.42
N GLU A 113 -15.02 -13.27 -0.18
CA GLU A 113 -15.53 -12.14 0.59
C GLU A 113 -15.09 -10.80 -0.02
N PRO A 114 -15.93 -9.76 0.06
CA PRO A 114 -15.61 -8.45 -0.50
C PRO A 114 -14.42 -7.83 0.24
N ARG A 115 -13.44 -7.31 -0.52
CA ARG A 115 -12.28 -6.62 0.06
C ARG A 115 -12.63 -5.25 0.65
N VAL A 116 -13.71 -4.65 0.16
CA VAL A 116 -14.21 -3.36 0.66
C VAL A 116 -15.34 -3.63 1.64
N VAL A 117 -15.16 -3.14 2.86
CA VAL A 117 -16.10 -3.27 3.96
C VAL A 117 -16.47 -1.89 4.50
N THR A 118 -17.67 -1.76 5.06
CA THR A 118 -18.09 -0.55 5.76
C THR A 118 -17.38 -0.42 7.12
N THR A 119 -17.34 0.78 7.69
CA THR A 119 -16.82 0.99 9.06
C THR A 119 -17.62 0.17 10.08
N PHE A 120 -18.93 0.01 9.86
CA PHE A 120 -19.77 -0.84 10.69
C PHE A 120 -19.35 -2.30 10.66
N GLN A 121 -19.16 -2.87 9.47
CA GLN A 121 -18.72 -4.26 9.33
C GLN A 121 -17.33 -4.49 9.95
N ASN A 122 -16.39 -3.59 9.72
CA ASN A 122 -15.02 -3.77 10.19
C ASN A 122 -14.85 -3.54 11.70
N PHE A 123 -15.67 -2.69 12.32
CA PHE A 123 -15.47 -2.28 13.71
C PHE A 123 -16.73 -2.32 14.58
N ASP A 124 -17.82 -1.66 14.18
CA ASP A 124 -19.01 -1.52 15.05
C ASP A 124 -19.68 -2.87 15.34
N SER A 125 -19.73 -3.76 14.34
CA SER A 125 -20.26 -5.12 14.48
C SER A 125 -19.45 -5.98 15.45
N LEU A 126 -18.18 -5.62 15.66
CA LEU A 126 -17.26 -6.25 16.60
C LEU A 126 -17.22 -5.53 17.95
N LEU A 127 -18.15 -4.59 18.19
CA LEU A 127 -18.24 -3.78 19.41
C LEU A 127 -16.96 -2.99 19.70
N THR A 128 -16.20 -2.64 18.66
CA THR A 128 -14.99 -1.81 18.82
C THR A 128 -15.43 -0.37 19.15
N PRO A 129 -14.91 0.28 20.20
CA PRO A 129 -15.25 1.68 20.49
C PRO A 129 -14.86 2.65 19.37
N GLU A 130 -15.54 3.79 19.27
CA GLU A 130 -15.25 4.83 18.26
C GLU A 130 -13.89 5.52 18.47
N ASP A 131 -13.44 5.60 19.72
CA ASP A 131 -12.17 6.19 20.15
C ASP A 131 -10.99 5.19 20.13
N HIS A 132 -11.23 3.97 19.63
CA HIS A 132 -10.20 2.94 19.60
C HIS A 132 -9.11 3.25 18.57
N VAL A 133 -7.84 3.05 18.96
CA VAL A 133 -6.65 3.38 18.14
C VAL A 133 -6.65 2.73 16.75
N SER A 134 -7.29 1.57 16.58
CA SER A 134 -7.39 0.89 15.28
C SER A 134 -8.20 1.65 14.22
N ARG A 135 -9.02 2.63 14.64
CA ARG A 135 -9.85 3.47 13.76
C ARG A 135 -9.12 4.74 13.28
N TYR A 136 -7.86 4.92 13.67
CA TYR A 136 -7.11 6.08 13.22
C TYR A 136 -6.64 5.87 11.78
N THR A 137 -6.83 6.89 10.95
CA THR A 137 -6.51 6.89 9.51
C THR A 137 -5.06 6.50 9.18
N ILE A 138 -4.14 6.60 10.14
CA ILE A 138 -2.75 6.17 9.96
C ILE A 138 -2.58 4.64 9.93
N TRP A 139 -3.53 3.88 10.49
CA TRP A 139 -3.46 2.43 10.63
C TRP A 139 -4.37 1.66 9.66
N GLU A 140 -5.33 2.33 9.05
CA GLU A 140 -6.30 1.71 8.14
C GLU A 140 -6.34 2.41 6.77
N TRP A 141 -6.67 1.65 5.73
CA TRP A 141 -6.89 2.19 4.40
C TRP A 141 -8.38 2.49 4.21
N LYS A 142 -8.71 3.75 3.93
CA LYS A 142 -10.06 4.22 3.63
C LYS A 142 -10.17 4.60 2.15
N ILE A 143 -11.31 4.27 1.56
CA ILE A 143 -11.58 4.45 0.13
C ILE A 143 -12.71 5.48 -0.07
N ALA A 144 -13.84 5.27 0.60
CA ALA A 144 -14.95 6.20 0.59
C ALA A 144 -15.83 5.94 1.82
N LYS A 145 -16.67 6.91 2.16
CA LYS A 145 -17.81 6.71 3.06
C LYS A 145 -18.86 5.87 2.33
N ILE A 146 -19.02 4.61 2.76
CA ILE A 146 -19.93 3.61 2.21
C ILE A 146 -20.95 3.24 3.28
#